data_AF-A0A7J2TLB6-F1
#
_entry.id   AF-A0A7J2TLB6-F1
#
_cell.length_a   1.000
_cell.length_b   1.000
_cell.length_c   1.000
_cell.angle_alpha   90.00
_cell.angle_beta   90.00
_cell.angle_gamma   90.00
#
_symmetry.space_group_name_H-M   'P 1'
#
loop_
_entity.id
_entity.type
_entity.pdbx_description
1 polymer ?
#
loop_
_entity_poly.entity_id
_entity_poly.type
_entity_poly.pdbx_seq_one_letter_code
_entity_poly.pdbx_strand_id
1 'polypeptide(L)' 'MKSKRVQITFNNEQWNIILKMKGSFGESDADIVRNIVLAWLAEKSFISEAGKKK' A
#
# COMPACT_ATOMS: atom_id res chain seq x y z
N MET A 1 -16.28 5.48 8.72
CA MET A 1 -14.94 6.04 8.39
C MET A 1 -14.97 6.45 6.92
N LYS A 2 -14.66 7.71 6.58
CA LYS A 2 -14.78 8.19 5.20
C LYS A 2 -13.57 7.71 4.39
N SER A 3 -13.77 6.78 3.46
CA SER A 3 -12.70 6.32 2.57
C SER A 3 -12.37 7.40 1.53
N LYS A 4 -11.10 7.52 1.18
CA LYS A 4 -10.61 8.38 0.09
C LYS A 4 -10.15 7.48 -1.05
N ARG A 5 -10.58 7.79 -2.28
CA ARG A 5 -10.18 7.08 -3.50
C ARG A 5 -9.10 7.88 -4.22
N VAL A 6 -8.03 7.21 -4.63
CA VAL A 6 -6.95 7.76 -5.45
C VAL A 6 -6.82 6.88 -6.67
N GLN A 7 -6.78 7.46 -7.87
CA GLN A 7 -6.49 6.74 -9.12
C GLN A 7 -5.01 6.85 -9.41
N ILE A 8 -4.38 5.72 -9.73
CA ILE A 8 -2.94 5.61 -10.00
C ILE A 8 -2.78 4.84 -11.30
N THR A 9 -1.80 5.24 -12.11
CA THR A 9 -1.43 4.54 -13.34
C THR A 9 0.00 4.01 -13.17
N PHE A 10 0.17 2.71 -13.38
CA PHE A 10 1.47 2.06 -13.45
C PHE A 10 1.76 1.67 -14.90
N ASN A 11 3.02 1.68 -15.29
CA ASN A 11 3.43 1.02 -16.53
C ASN A 11 3.42 -0.51 -16.33
N ASN A 12 3.53 -1.26 -17.44
CA ASN A 12 3.44 -2.72 -17.41
C ASN A 12 4.55 -3.37 -16.56
N GLU A 13 5.77 -2.82 -16.59
CA GLU A 13 6.89 -3.35 -15.83
C GLU A 13 6.68 -3.20 -14.32
N GLN A 14 6.26 -2.01 -13.89
CA GLN A 14 5.88 -1.71 -12.51
C GLN A 14 4.74 -2.63 -12.05
N TRP A 15 3.72 -2.80 -12.89
CA TRP A 15 2.58 -3.66 -12.56
C TRP A 15 2.98 -5.13 -12.42
N ASN A 16 3.84 -5.63 -13.30
CA ASN A 16 4.36 -6.99 -13.23
C ASN A 16 5.18 -7.25 -11.95
N ILE A 17 5.85 -6.24 -11.40
CA ILE A 17 6.53 -6.34 -10.10
C ILE A 17 5.50 -6.41 -8.98
N ILE A 18 4.47 -5.55 -9.01
CA ILE A 18 3.41 -5.49 -7.99
C ILE A 18 2.63 -6.82 -7.93
N LEU A 19 2.32 -7.41 -9.08
CA LEU A 19 1.56 -8.67 -9.16
C LEU A 19 2.25 -9.86 -8.47
N LYS A 20 3.58 -9.84 -8.31
CA LYS A 20 4.33 -10.87 -7.58
C LYS A 20 3.97 -10.91 -6.09
N MET A 21 3.35 -9.86 -5.57
CA MET A 21 2.93 -9.75 -4.17
C MET A 21 1.52 -10.32 -3.93
N LYS A 22 0.83 -10.79 -4.97
CA LYS A 22 -0.48 -11.43 -4.82
C LYS A 22 -0.37 -12.69 -3.96
N GLY A 23 -1.32 -12.88 -3.05
CA GLY A 23 -1.34 -13.98 -2.08
C GLY A 23 -0.52 -13.73 -0.81
N SER A 24 0.43 -12.78 -0.79
CA SER A 24 1.15 -12.36 0.42
C SER A 24 0.71 -10.98 0.92
N PHE A 25 0.49 -10.03 0.02
CA PHE A 25 0.01 -8.68 0.32
C PHE A 25 -1.49 -8.50 0.07
N GLY A 26 -2.20 -9.54 -0.36
CA GLY A 26 -3.64 -9.53 -0.59
C GLY A 26 -4.05 -10.18 -1.91
N GLU A 27 -5.36 -10.23 -2.12
CA GLU A 27 -5.96 -10.90 -3.29
C GLU A 27 -6.37 -9.92 -4.40
N SER A 28 -6.80 -8.71 -4.02
CA SER A 28 -7.17 -7.66 -4.97
C SER A 28 -6.02 -6.67 -5.19
N ASP A 29 -6.02 -6.06 -6.37
CA ASP A 29 -5.08 -5.00 -6.76
C ASP A 29 -5.04 -3.86 -5.74
N ALA A 30 -6.22 -3.46 -5.23
CA ALA A 30 -6.35 -2.41 -4.24
C ALA A 30 -5.75 -2.82 -2.89
N ASP A 31 -5.91 -4.07 -2.48
CA ASP A 31 -5.35 -4.58 -1.22
C ASP A 31 -3.83 -4.66 -1.28
N ILE A 32 -3.29 -5.16 -2.40
CA ILE A 32 -1.85 -5.26 -2.63
C ILE A 32 -1.23 -3.85 -2.53
N VAL A 33 -1.76 -2.89 -3.29
CA VAL A 33 -1.25 -1.50 -3.28
C VAL A 33 -1.39 -0.88 -1.89
N ARG A 34 -2.53 -1.07 -1.23
CA ARG A 34 -2.74 -0.56 0.13
C ARG A 34 -1.71 -1.11 1.12
N ASN A 35 -1.47 -2.41 1.10
CA ASN A 35 -0.57 -3.06 2.04
C ASN A 35 0.90 -2.70 1.76
N ILE A 36 1.27 -2.50 0.50
CA ILE A 36 2.58 -1.93 0.14
C ILE A 36 2.75 -0.54 0.75
N VAL A 37 1.75 0.34 0.60
CA VAL A 37 1.81 1.70 1.17
C VAL A 37 1.92 1.64 2.69
N LEU A 38 1.14 0.80 3.36
CA LEU A 38 1.20 0.63 4.82
C LEU A 38 2.56 0.10 5.28
N ALA A 39 3.11 -0.90 4.59
CA ALA A 39 4.43 -1.45 4.89
C ALA A 39 5.53 -0.39 4.77
N TRP A 40 5.51 0.42 3.71
CA TRP A 40 6.46 1.51 3.53
C TRP A 40 6.33 2.59 4.61
N LEU A 41 5.10 2.98 4.96
CA LEU A 41 4.86 3.94 6.04
C LEU A 41 5.34 3.41 7.41
N ALA A 42 5.21 2.12 7.65
CA ALA A 42 5.74 1.45 8.84
C ALA A 42 7.28 1.48 8.84
N GLU A 43 7.91 1.12 7.72
CA GLU A 43 9.37 1.14 7.55
C GLU A 43 9.96 2.53 7.81
N LYS A 44 9.27 3.58 7.38
CA LYS A 44 9.67 4.98 7.61
C LYS A 44 9.25 5.55 8.96
N SER A 45 8.71 4.73 9.87
CA SER A 45 8.23 5.15 11.20
C SER A 45 7.12 6.20 11.19
N PHE A 46 6.48 6.48 10.05
CA PHE A 46 5.37 7.45 10.00
C PHE A 46 4.15 6.97 10.81
N ILE A 47 3.91 5.65 10.86
CA ILE A 47 2.81 5.07 11.64
C ILE A 47 3.08 5.19 13.15
N SER A 48 4.31 4.94 13.59
CA SER A 48 4.67 5.02 15.00
C SER A 48 4.70 6.47 15.49
N GLU A 49 5.15 7.41 14.66
CA GLU A 49 5.09 8.84 14.94
C GLU A 49 3.65 9.37 15.02
N ALA A 50 2.77 8.95 14.10
CA ALA A 50 1.36 9.34 14.11
C ALA A 50 0.63 8.82 15.36
N GLY A 51 0.98 7.62 15.84
CA GLY A 51 0.42 7.05 17.08
C GLY A 51 0.83 7.80 18.35
N LYS A 52 2.04 8.36 18.39
CA LYS A 52 2.55 9.16 19.54
C LYS A 52 1.94 10.55 19.64
N LYS A 53 1.39 11.09 18.55
CA LYS A 53 0.76 12.42 18.49
C LYS A 53 -0.73 12.42 18.89
N LYS A 54 -1.22 11.33 19.48
CA LYS A 54 -2.57 11.24 20.04
C LYS A 54 -2.57 11.41 21.54
#